data_AF-A0A7X3R058-F1
#
_entry.id   AF-A0A7X3R058-F1
#
_cell.length_a   1.000
_cell.length_b   1.000
_cell.length_c   1.000
_cell.angle_alpha   90.00
_cell.angle_beta   90.00
_cell.angle_gamma   90.00
#
_symmetry.space_group_name_H-M   'P 1'
#
loop_
_entity.id
_entity.type
_entity.pdbx_description
1 polymer ?
#
loop_
_entity_poly.entity_id
_entity_poly.type
_entity_poly.pdbx_seq_one_letter_code
_entity_poly.pdbx_strand_id
1 'polypeptide(L)'
;MLAWESLPELFPDLAEPERWLPLLRRHARLLAESPVRTTTVKGETVVARHYAESLEAYRLSGAPEAGVVVDVGSGGGFPGLVIAAVARGVE
;
A
#
# COMPACT_ATOMS: atom_id res chain seq x y z
N MET A 1 -8.78 7.00 14.36
CA MET A 1 -7.66 6.30 13.70
C MET A 1 -8.20 5.64 12.45
N LEU A 2 -7.40 5.52 11.39
CA LEU A 2 -7.89 5.01 10.10
C LEU A 2 -7.98 3.47 10.15
N ALA A 3 -9.17 2.93 9.95
CA ALA A 3 -9.38 1.49 9.88
C ALA A 3 -9.04 0.95 8.48
N TRP A 4 -8.71 -0.34 8.39
CA TRP A 4 -8.42 -1.00 7.11
C TRP A 4 -9.62 -0.97 6.17
N GLU A 5 -10.81 -1.13 6.74
CA GLU A 5 -12.11 -1.14 6.07
C GLU A 5 -12.44 0.21 5.42
N SER A 6 -11.82 1.30 5.88
CA SER A 6 -12.00 2.63 5.31
C SER A 6 -11.17 2.88 4.04
N LEU A 7 -10.16 2.05 3.75
CA LEU A 7 -9.31 2.27 2.57
C LEU A 7 -10.09 2.19 1.24
N PRO A 8 -10.95 1.18 1.00
CA PRO A 8 -11.76 1.14 -0.22
C PRO A 8 -12.69 2.36 -0.37
N GLU A 9 -13.23 2.88 0.73
CA GLU A 9 -14.10 4.07 0.72
C GLU A 9 -13.33 5.34 0.35
N LEU A 10 -12.08 5.44 0.80
CA LEU A 10 -11.21 6.58 0.49
C LEU A 10 -10.61 6.53 -0.92
N PHE A 11 -10.49 5.34 -1.50
CA PHE A 11 -9.91 5.12 -2.82
C PHE A 11 -10.89 4.34 -3.73
N PRO A 12 -12.08 4.90 -4.02
CA PRO A 12 -13.13 4.20 -4.76
C PRO A 12 -12.74 3.84 -6.20
N ASP A 13 -11.76 4.54 -6.78
CA ASP A 13 -11.26 4.29 -8.12
C ASP A 13 -10.36 3.03 -8.20
N LEU A 14 -9.91 2.51 -7.06
CA LEU A 14 -9.15 1.27 -6.97
C LEU A 14 -10.09 0.07 -6.91
N ALA A 15 -10.39 -0.49 -8.07
CA ALA A 15 -11.26 -1.64 -8.22
C ALA A 15 -10.79 -2.88 -7.46
N GLU A 16 -11.73 -3.80 -7.21
CA GLU A 16 -11.50 -5.12 -6.61
C GLU A 16 -10.88 -5.05 -5.19
N PRO A 17 -11.48 -4.31 -4.24
CA PRO A 17 -10.97 -4.20 -2.87
C PRO A 17 -10.84 -5.55 -2.14
N GLU A 18 -11.70 -6.52 -2.47
CA GLU A 18 -11.62 -7.90 -1.99
C GLU A 18 -10.32 -8.60 -2.40
N ARG A 19 -9.69 -8.18 -3.51
CA ARG A 19 -8.39 -8.71 -3.97
C ARG A 19 -7.24 -8.06 -3.22
N TRP A 20 -7.19 -6.73 -3.19
CA TRP A 20 -5.99 -6.01 -2.73
C TRP A 20 -5.96 -5.77 -1.22
N LEU A 21 -7.10 -5.57 -0.55
CA LEU A 21 -7.13 -5.28 0.89
C LEU A 21 -6.53 -6.42 1.73
N PRO A 22 -6.80 -7.71 1.45
CA PRO A 22 -6.12 -8.82 2.14
C PRO A 22 -4.61 -8.84 1.92
N LEU A 23 -4.13 -8.45 0.74
CA LEU A 23 -2.69 -8.38 0.44
C LEU A 23 -1.99 -7.33 1.30
N LEU A 24 -2.60 -6.14 1.44
CA LEU A 24 -2.06 -5.08 2.28
C LEU A 24 -2.02 -5.48 3.76
N ARG A 25 -3.07 -6.15 4.27
CA ARG A 25 -3.08 -6.69 5.64
C ARG A 25 -2.01 -7.76 5.84
N ARG A 26 -1.84 -8.65 4.86
CA ARG A 26 -0.78 -9.67 4.88
C ARG A 26 0.60 -9.02 4.91
N HIS A 27 0.82 -7.99 4.10
CA HIS A 27 2.05 -7.22 4.12
C HIS A 27 2.32 -6.60 5.50
N ALA A 28 1.32 -5.97 6.12
CA ALA A 28 1.46 -5.38 7.46
C ALA A 28 1.82 -6.44 8.51
N ARG A 29 1.20 -7.60 8.44
CA ARG A 29 1.49 -8.74 9.32
C ARG A 29 2.94 -9.21 9.16
N LEU A 30 3.40 -9.39 7.92
CA LEU A 30 4.78 -9.80 7.65
C LEU A 30 5.81 -8.79 8.17
N LEU A 31 5.53 -7.49 8.05
CA LEU A 31 6.38 -6.45 8.63
C LEU A 31 6.38 -6.48 10.16
N ALA A 32 5.23 -6.74 10.78
CA ALA A 32 5.12 -6.85 12.25
C ALA A 32 5.84 -8.09 12.81
N GLU A 33 5.86 -9.19 12.06
CA GLU A 33 6.56 -10.45 12.39
C GLU A 33 8.05 -10.41 12.02
N SER A 34 8.48 -9.44 11.20
CA SER A 34 9.87 -9.30 10.76
C SER A 34 10.82 -8.99 11.91
N PRO A 35 11.99 -9.66 12.00
CA PRO A 35 13.03 -9.31 12.96
C PRO A 35 13.71 -7.97 12.61
N VAL A 36 13.58 -7.52 11.36
CA VAL A 36 14.13 -6.25 10.88
C VAL A 36 13.06 -5.18 10.94
N ARG A 37 13.31 -4.13 11.73
CA ARG A 37 12.43 -2.96 11.79
C ARG A 37 12.70 -2.05 10.59
N THR A 38 11.69 -1.92 9.72
CA THR A 38 11.72 -1.05 8.54
C THR A 38 11.05 0.30 8.75
N THR A 39 10.34 0.49 9.86
CA THR A 39 9.69 1.77 10.21
C THR A 39 9.60 2.01 11.72
N THR A 40 9.50 3.27 12.11
CA THR A 40 9.24 3.71 13.49
C THR A 40 7.75 3.91 13.81
N VAL A 41 6.87 3.92 12.79
CA VAL A 41 5.42 4.04 12.97
C VAL A 41 4.85 2.74 13.53
N LYS A 42 3.96 2.83 14.52
CA LYS A 42 3.44 1.68 15.27
C LYS A 42 1.92 1.66 15.31
N GLY A 43 1.37 0.47 15.59
CA GLY A 43 -0.04 0.28 15.86
C GLY A 43 -0.93 0.71 14.71
N GLU A 44 -2.12 1.22 15.03
CA GLU A 44 -3.14 1.60 14.04
C GLU A 44 -2.73 2.79 13.16
N THR A 45 -1.74 3.59 13.58
CA THR A 45 -1.19 4.70 12.78
C THR A 45 -0.50 4.21 11.50
N VAL A 46 -0.07 2.94 11.46
CA VAL A 46 0.55 2.31 10.29
C VAL A 46 -0.38 2.34 9.07
N VAL A 47 -1.69 2.13 9.26
CA VAL A 47 -2.66 2.11 8.15
C VAL A 47 -2.69 3.47 7.45
N ALA A 48 -2.80 4.55 8.21
CA ALA A 48 -2.80 5.90 7.66
C ALA A 48 -1.44 6.25 7.02
N ARG A 49 -0.35 6.07 7.75
CA ARG A 49 0.97 6.59 7.36
C ARG A 49 1.67 5.80 6.27
N HIS A 50 1.44 4.50 6.19
CA HIS A 50 2.15 3.67 5.22
C HIS A 50 1.26 3.19 4.09
N TYR A 51 0.00 2.87 4.36
CA TYR A 51 -0.89 2.33 3.34
C TYR A 51 -1.67 3.42 2.64
N ALA A 52 -2.41 4.27 3.36
CA ALA A 52 -3.19 5.33 2.73
C ALA A 52 -2.29 6.35 2.00
N GLU A 53 -1.19 6.79 2.61
CA GLU A 53 -0.23 7.70 1.94
C GLU A 53 0.40 7.07 0.68
N SER A 54 0.66 5.75 0.66
CA SER A 54 1.18 5.07 -0.54
C SER A 54 0.13 4.96 -1.65
N LEU A 55 -1.13 4.69 -1.30
CA LEU A 55 -2.24 4.67 -2.26
C LEU A 55 -2.51 6.07 -2.83
N GLU A 56 -2.38 7.09 -2.01
CA GLU A 56 -2.47 8.48 -2.45
C GLU A 56 -1.32 8.84 -3.39
N ALA A 57 -0.09 8.42 -3.08
CA ALA A 57 1.06 8.59 -3.98
C ALA A 57 0.83 7.91 -5.33
N TYR A 58 0.24 6.70 -5.34
CA TYR A 58 -0.16 6.02 -6.58
C TYR A 58 -1.14 6.87 -7.40
N ARG A 59 -2.21 7.34 -6.75
CA ARG A 59 -3.25 8.16 -7.38
C ARG A 59 -2.69 9.46 -7.98
N LEU A 60 -1.80 10.13 -7.26
CA LEU A 60 -1.20 11.39 -7.68
C LEU A 60 -0.13 11.22 -8.77
N SER A 61 0.56 10.08 -8.81
CA SER A 61 1.67 9.85 -9.74
C SER A 61 1.24 9.64 -11.20
N GLY A 62 -0.04 9.34 -11.46
CA GLY A 62 -0.48 8.89 -12.79
C GLY A 62 0.12 7.53 -13.19
N ALA A 63 0.72 6.80 -12.24
CA ALA A 63 1.32 5.49 -12.48
C ALA A 63 0.40 4.41 -13.07
N PRO A 64 -0.95 4.43 -12.93
CA PRO A 64 -1.80 3.49 -13.67
C PRO A 64 -1.56 3.50 -15.20
N GLU A 65 -1.11 4.62 -15.75
CA GLU A 65 -0.79 4.79 -17.18
C GLU A 65 0.71 4.60 -17.49
N ALA A 66 1.56 4.55 -16.45
CA ALA A 66 3.00 4.44 -16.59
C ALA A 66 3.40 2.96 -16.55
N GLY A 67 3.80 2.39 -17.70
CA GLY A 67 4.07 0.96 -17.84
C GLY A 67 4.97 0.35 -16.76
N VAL A 68 6.21 0.85 -16.58
CA VAL A 68 7.16 0.31 -15.61
C VAL A 68 7.50 1.37 -14.56
N VAL A 69 7.35 1.02 -13.29
CA VAL A 69 7.63 1.90 -12.14
C VAL A 69 8.82 1.34 -11.33
N VAL A 70 9.68 2.24 -10.85
CA VAL A 70 10.81 1.92 -9.97
C VAL A 70 10.60 2.59 -8.61
N ASP A 71 10.71 1.81 -7.54
CA ASP A 71 10.68 2.29 -6.16
C ASP A 71 12.10 2.31 -5.57
N VAL A 72 12.63 3.50 -5.32
CA VAL A 72 14.00 3.72 -4.85
C VAL A 72 14.01 3.91 -3.34
N GLY A 73 14.66 2.98 -2.62
CA GLY A 73 14.76 3.04 -1.15
C GLY A 73 13.52 2.49 -0.43
N SER A 74 12.83 1.52 -1.03
CA SER A 74 11.51 1.03 -0.60
C SER A 74 11.42 0.54 0.85
N GLY A 75 12.53 0.14 1.48
CA GLY A 75 12.58 -0.26 2.89
C GLY A 75 11.55 -1.35 3.20
N GLY A 76 10.51 -1.01 3.97
CA GLY A 76 9.38 -1.90 4.21
C GLY A 76 8.48 -2.14 3.00
N GLY A 77 8.95 -1.93 1.77
CA GLY A 77 8.18 -2.04 0.54
C GLY A 77 7.21 -0.88 0.29
N PHE A 78 7.46 0.30 0.87
CA PHE A 78 6.60 1.48 0.67
C PHE A 78 7.26 2.49 -0.28
N PRO A 79 6.53 3.03 -1.27
CA PRO A 79 5.14 2.72 -1.62
C PRO A 79 4.98 1.50 -2.54
N GLY A 80 6.08 0.91 -3.05
CA GLY A 80 6.07 0.00 -4.20
C GLY A 80 5.23 -1.27 -4.05
N LEU A 81 5.28 -1.97 -2.91
CA LEU A 81 4.46 -3.18 -2.69
C LEU A 81 2.99 -2.85 -2.48
N VAL A 82 2.69 -1.67 -1.90
CA VAL A 82 1.31 -1.20 -1.77
C VAL A 82 0.73 -0.88 -3.14
N ILE A 83 1.51 -0.20 -3.98
CA ILE A 83 1.18 0.09 -5.38
C ILE A 83 0.97 -1.22 -6.15
N ALA A 84 1.91 -2.16 -6.07
CA ALA A 84 1.83 -3.43 -6.78
C ALA A 84 0.60 -4.28 -6.39
N ALA A 85 0.12 -4.15 -5.15
CA ALA A 85 -1.10 -4.84 -4.70
C ALA A 85 -2.36 -4.32 -5.41
N VAL A 86 -2.42 -3.02 -5.72
CA VAL A 86 -3.60 -2.37 -6.33
C VAL A 86 -3.47 -2.18 -7.83
N ALA A 87 -2.24 -2.15 -8.36
CA ALA A 87 -1.99 -2.07 -9.79
C ALA A 87 -2.63 -3.26 -10.51
N ARG A 88 -3.20 -2.98 -11.69
CA ARG A 88 -3.58 -4.02 -12.64
C ARG A 88 -2.31 -4.42 -13.37
N GLY A 89 -2.09 -5.72 -13.53
CA GLY A 89 -0.88 -6.23 -14.18
C GLY A 89 -0.70 -5.57 -15.55
N VAL A 90 0.55 -5.32 -15.92
CA VAL A 90 0.91 -4.92 -17.29
C VAL A 90 0.63 -6.13 -18.19
N GLU A 91 -0.21 -5.96 -19.22
CA GLU A 91 -0.42 -6.97 -20.28
C GLU A 91 0.84 -7.13 -21.14
#